data_AF-A0A2A6RBG4-F1
#
_entry.id   AF-A0A2A6RBG4-F1
#
_cell.length_a   1.000
_cell.length_b   1.000
_cell.length_c   1.000
_cell.angle_alpha   90.00
_cell.angle_beta   90.00
_cell.angle_gamma   90.00
#
_symmetry.space_group_name_H-M   'P 1'
#
loop_
_entity.id
_entity.type
_entity.pdbx_description
1 polymer ?
#
loop_
_entity_poly.entity_id
_entity_poly.type
_entity_poly.pdbx_seq_one_letter_code
_entity_poly.pdbx_strand_id
1 'polypeptide(L)'
;MVDQISLSGLSEESWRAVIEALAAAGWSVRNGGGLDFSWAAVERDGMRIDMEYDAWQEGEMVFAKADASIISGDLPAQLIAKLEIGSFPR
;
A
#
# COMPACT_ATOMS: atom_id res chain seq x y z
N MET A 1 15.39 11.63 8.39
CA MET A 1 13.99 11.55 7.95
C MET A 1 13.97 10.63 6.75
N VAL A 2 13.25 9.53 6.82
CA VAL A 2 13.05 8.65 5.66
C VAL A 2 11.90 9.26 4.87
N ASP A 3 12.12 9.61 3.61
CA ASP A 3 11.06 10.14 2.75
C ASP A 3 10.07 8.98 2.48
N GLN A 4 8.83 9.12 2.95
CA GLN A 4 7.79 8.10 2.84
C GLN A 4 6.64 8.65 1.99
N ILE A 5 6.03 7.74 1.23
CA ILE A 5 4.80 7.99 0.50
C ILE A 5 3.67 7.35 1.28
N SER A 6 2.64 8.14 1.58
CA SER A 6 1.38 7.69 2.17
C SER A 6 0.26 7.86 1.16
N LEU A 7 -0.53 6.81 0.96
CA LEU A 7 -1.71 6.82 0.12
C LEU A 7 -2.92 6.41 0.96
N SER A 8 -3.79 7.37 1.23
CA SER A 8 -4.99 7.21 2.07
C SER A 8 -6.26 7.20 1.21
N GLY A 9 -7.39 6.79 1.80
CA GLY A 9 -8.68 6.72 1.10
C GLY A 9 -8.76 5.54 0.14
N LEU A 10 -8.17 4.40 0.52
CA LEU A 10 -8.37 3.13 -0.16
C LEU A 10 -9.64 2.48 0.36
N SER A 11 -10.60 2.24 -0.52
CA SER A 11 -11.75 1.39 -0.17
C SER A 11 -11.27 -0.02 0.19
N GLU A 12 -12.03 -0.75 1.02
CA GLU A 12 -11.67 -2.12 1.46
C GLU A 12 -11.29 -3.03 0.29
N GLU A 13 -12.06 -2.96 -0.79
CA GLU A 13 -11.82 -3.74 -2.01
C GLU A 13 -10.47 -3.40 -2.66
N SER A 14 -10.11 -2.11 -2.71
CA SER A 14 -8.83 -1.67 -3.25
C SER A 14 -7.67 -2.06 -2.34
N TRP A 15 -7.86 -1.93 -1.03
CA TRP A 15 -6.88 -2.33 -0.02
C TRP A 15 -6.58 -3.83 -0.12
N ARG A 16 -7.63 -4.67 -0.18
CA ARG A 16 -7.49 -6.12 -0.36
C ARG A 16 -6.87 -6.47 -1.71
N ALA A 17 -7.30 -5.83 -2.79
CA ALA A 17 -6.75 -6.06 -4.13
C ALA A 17 -5.26 -5.75 -4.23
N VAL A 18 -4.76 -4.72 -3.51
CA VAL A 18 -3.32 -4.43 -3.44
C VAL A 18 -2.57 -5.56 -2.77
N ILE A 19 -3.06 -6.04 -1.62
CA ILE A 19 -2.41 -7.12 -0.88
C ILE A 19 -2.36 -8.39 -1.74
N GLU A 20 -3.45 -8.71 -2.43
CA GLU A 20 -3.52 -9.87 -3.33
C GLU A 20 -2.58 -9.71 -4.53
N ALA A 21 -2.50 -8.51 -5.13
CA ALA A 21 -1.58 -8.23 -6.23
C ALA A 21 -0.11 -8.35 -5.80
N LEU A 22 0.25 -7.79 -4.65
CA LEU A 22 1.60 -7.89 -4.10
C LEU A 22 1.95 -9.34 -3.74
N ALA A 23 1.02 -10.08 -3.13
CA ALA A 23 1.20 -11.51 -2.87
C ALA A 23 1.44 -12.30 -4.17
N ALA A 24 0.66 -12.03 -5.22
CA ALA A 24 0.81 -12.65 -6.54
C ALA A 24 2.13 -12.28 -7.22
N ALA A 25 2.65 -11.07 -6.97
CA ALA A 25 3.97 -10.62 -7.42
C ALA A 25 5.12 -11.23 -6.60
N GLY A 26 4.83 -12.06 -5.60
CA GLY A 26 5.82 -12.78 -4.79
C GLY A 26 6.25 -12.07 -3.52
N TRP A 27 5.53 -11.03 -3.09
CA TRP A 27 5.80 -10.36 -1.82
C TRP A 27 5.32 -11.20 -0.64
N SER A 28 6.06 -11.10 0.48
CA SER A 28 5.67 -11.73 1.74
C SER A 28 4.64 -10.88 2.45
N VAL A 29 3.39 -11.32 2.40
CA VAL A 29 2.29 -10.64 3.10
C VAL A 29 2.13 -11.20 4.50
N ARG A 30 2.12 -10.31 5.50
CA ARG A 30 1.71 -10.57 6.86
C ARG A 30 0.51 -9.71 7.18
N ASN A 31 -0.65 -10.31 7.33
CA ASN A 31 -1.85 -9.59 7.71
C ASN A 31 -2.32 -10.02 9.11
N GLY A 32 -3.11 -9.15 9.71
CA GLY A 32 -3.79 -9.38 10.96
C GLY A 32 -4.91 -8.35 11.10
N GLY A 33 -5.89 -8.61 11.94
CA GLY A 33 -7.03 -7.72 12.02
C GLY A 33 -8.28 -8.35 12.60
N GLY A 34 -9.25 -7.50 12.92
CA GLY A 34 -10.60 -7.83 13.34
C GLY A 34 -11.64 -7.14 12.45
N LEU A 35 -12.89 -7.10 12.93
CA LEU A 35 -14.03 -6.55 12.18
C LEU A 35 -13.90 -5.06 11.85
N ASP A 36 -13.34 -4.26 12.76
CA ASP A 36 -13.31 -2.80 12.64
C ASP A 36 -11.99 -2.26 12.09
N PHE A 37 -10.90 -3.01 12.31
CA PHE A 37 -9.54 -2.62 11.93
C PHE A 37 -8.78 -3.84 11.42
N SER A 38 -8.17 -3.68 10.24
CA SER A 38 -7.30 -4.66 9.62
C SER A 38 -5.98 -4.02 9.21
N TRP A 39 -4.92 -4.80 9.25
CA TRP A 39 -3.58 -4.35 8.86
C TRP A 39 -2.88 -5.43 8.04
N ALA A 40 -1.97 -5.00 7.18
CA ALA A 40 -1.12 -5.85 6.39
C ALA A 40 0.26 -5.20 6.23
N ALA A 41 1.31 -5.92 6.64
CA ALA A 41 2.69 -5.60 6.32
C ALA A 41 3.14 -6.48 5.16
N VAL A 42 3.64 -5.86 4.10
CA VAL A 42 4.08 -6.54 2.88
C VAL A 42 5.57 -6.28 2.69
N GLU A 43 6.36 -7.35 2.67
CA GLU A 43 7.83 -7.27 2.69
C GLU A 43 8.44 -8.04 1.52
N ARG A 44 9.47 -7.47 0.88
CA ARG A 44 10.24 -8.11 -0.19
C ARG A 44 11.63 -7.49 -0.31
N ASP A 45 12.68 -8.31 -0.35
CA ASP A 45 14.05 -7.84 -0.61
C ASP A 45 14.51 -6.66 0.29
N GLY A 46 14.00 -6.58 1.53
CA GLY A 46 14.29 -5.49 2.47
C GLY A 46 13.37 -4.26 2.35
N MET A 47 12.50 -4.21 1.34
CA MET A 47 11.43 -3.23 1.19
C MET A 47 10.24 -3.62 2.07
N ARG A 48 9.56 -2.62 2.60
CA ARG A 48 8.38 -2.80 3.43
C ARG A 48 7.30 -1.81 3.05
N ILE A 49 6.09 -2.34 2.92
CA ILE A 49 4.86 -1.60 2.74
C ILE A 49 4.02 -1.90 3.97
N ASP A 50 3.68 -0.88 4.73
CA ASP A 50 2.72 -0.99 5.82
C ASP A 50 1.36 -0.53 5.29
N MET A 51 0.35 -1.36 5.48
CA MET A 51 -1.01 -1.10 5.07
C MET A 51 -1.95 -1.25 6.25
N GLU A 52 -2.88 -0.32 6.37
CA GLU A 52 -3.88 -0.29 7.43
C GLU A 52 -5.24 -0.06 6.79
N TYR A 53 -6.28 -0.64 7.37
CA TYR A 53 -7.65 -0.44 6.96
C TYR A 53 -8.49 -0.28 8.21
N ASP A 54 -9.14 0.86 8.32
CA ASP A 54 -10.10 1.15 9.36
C ASP A 54 -11.45 1.46 8.72
N ALA A 55 -12.52 0.89 9.27
CA ALA A 55 -13.87 1.08 8.69
C ALA A 55 -14.33 2.55 8.67
N TRP A 56 -13.70 3.43 9.46
CA TRP A 56 -14.03 4.84 9.61
C TRP A 56 -13.05 5.76 8.87
N GLN A 57 -11.77 5.39 8.81
CA GLN A 57 -10.72 6.17 8.11
C GLN A 57 -10.38 5.64 6.72
N GLU A 58 -11.02 4.55 6.30
CA GLU A 58 -10.69 3.79 5.09
C GLU A 58 -9.27 3.21 5.15
N GLY A 59 -8.78 2.71 4.02
CA GLY A 59 -7.47 2.11 3.89
C GLY A 59 -6.36 3.14 3.66
N GLU A 60 -5.23 2.88 4.29
CA GLU A 60 -3.97 3.59 4.12
C GLU A 60 -2.86 2.61 3.72
N MET A 61 -1.92 3.11 2.93
CA MET A 61 -0.72 2.42 2.49
C MET A 61 0.47 3.35 2.63
N VAL A 62 1.52 2.92 3.31
CA VAL A 62 2.74 3.68 3.57
C VAL A 62 3.96 2.87 3.17
N PHE A 63 4.89 3.48 2.44
CA PHE A 63 6.16 2.88 2.06
C PHE A 63 7.23 3.93 1.80
N ALA A 64 8.49 3.52 1.74
CA ALA A 64 9.59 4.44 1.47
C ALA A 64 9.58 4.92 0.00
N LYS A 65 9.79 6.22 -0.21
CA LYS A 65 9.84 6.82 -1.56
C LYS A 65 10.94 6.24 -2.44
N ALA A 66 12.04 5.77 -1.83
CA ALA A 66 13.13 5.12 -2.54
C ALA A 66 12.66 3.84 -3.29
N ASP A 67 11.66 3.16 -2.73
CA ASP A 67 11.12 1.91 -3.26
C ASP A 67 9.92 2.14 -4.18
N ALA A 68 9.47 3.40 -4.32
CA ALA A 68 8.24 3.75 -5.00
C ALA A 68 8.17 3.25 -6.44
N SER A 69 9.27 3.32 -7.19
CA SER A 69 9.31 2.86 -8.58
C SER A 69 9.10 1.35 -8.72
N ILE A 70 9.56 0.57 -7.73
CA ILE A 70 9.43 -0.89 -7.74
C ILE A 70 8.02 -1.26 -7.31
N ILE A 71 7.56 -0.68 -6.20
CA ILE A 71 6.23 -0.90 -5.66
C ILE A 71 5.16 -0.49 -6.68
N SER A 72 5.29 0.66 -7.33
CA SER A 72 4.35 1.10 -8.38
C SER A 72 4.28 0.13 -9.56
N GLY A 73 5.34 -0.64 -9.84
CA GLY A 73 5.33 -1.64 -10.90
C GLY A 73 4.51 -2.89 -10.57
N ASP A 74 4.39 -3.22 -9.28
CA ASP A 74 3.63 -4.38 -8.78
C ASP A 74 2.20 -4.00 -8.34
N LEU A 75 1.87 -2.70 -8.27
CA LEU A 75 0.54 -2.22 -7.89
C LEU A 75 -0.46 -2.24 -9.06
N PRO A 76 -1.77 -2.36 -8.78
CA PRO A 76 -2.80 -2.24 -9.81
C PRO A 76 -2.85 -0.80 -10.36
N ALA A 77 -3.08 -0.67 -11.68
CA ALA A 77 -3.00 0.60 -12.41
C ALA A 77 -3.88 1.73 -11.82
N GLN A 78 -5.02 1.39 -11.22
CA GLN A 78 -5.92 2.34 -10.55
C GLN A 78 -5.26 3.04 -9.35
N LEU A 79 -4.38 2.35 -8.62
CA LEU A 79 -3.63 2.92 -7.50
C LEU A 79 -2.42 3.71 -7.98
N ILE A 80 -1.75 3.26 -9.04
CA ILE A 80 -0.65 4.00 -9.67
C ILE A 80 -1.13 5.40 -10.07
N ALA A 81 -2.31 5.50 -10.69
CA ALA A 81 -2.90 6.80 -11.02
C ALA A 81 -3.10 7.70 -9.79
N LYS A 82 -3.53 7.15 -8.63
CA LYS A 82 -3.64 7.90 -7.38
C LYS A 82 -2.28 8.33 -6.83
N LEU A 83 -1.24 7.50 -6.93
CA LEU A 83 0.12 7.83 -6.53
C LEU A 83 0.70 8.98 -7.36
N GLU A 84 0.46 8.98 -8.67
CA GLU A 84 0.92 10.06 -9.56
C GLU A 84 0.21 11.39 -9.30
N ILE A 85 -1.07 11.35 -8.88
CA ILE A 85 -1.84 12.55 -8.52
C ILE A 85 -1.41 13.12 -7.16
N GLY A 86 -0.94 12.27 -6.22
CA GLY A 86 -0.40 12.69 -4.92
C GLY A 86 1.03 13.25 -4.98
N SER A 87 1.72 13.10 -6.11
CA SER A 87 3.00 13.75 -6.37
C SER A 87 2.76 15.23 -6.71
N PHE A 88 2.50 16.04 -5.69
CA PHE A 88 2.44 17.50 -5.83
C PHE A 88 3.78 18.04 -6.40
N PRO A 89 3.73 19.14 -7.19
CA PRO A 89 4.70 19.44 -8.23
C PRO A 89 6.10 19.78 -7.71
N ARG A 90 7.06 19.56 -8.62
CA ARG A 90 8.49 19.92 -8.55
C ARG A 90 8.82 21.21 -7.82
#